data_AF-A0A538J0G3-F1
#
_entry.id   AF-A0A538J0G3-F1
#
_cell.length_a   1.000
_cell.length_b   1.000
_cell.length_c   1.000
_cell.angle_alpha   90.00
_cell.angle_beta   90.00
_cell.angle_gamma   90.00
#
_symmetry.space_group_name_H-M   'P 1'
#
loop_
_entity.id
_entity.type
_entity.pdbx_description
1 polymer ?
#
loop_
_entity_poly.entity_id
_entity_poly.type
_entity_poly.pdbx_seq_one_letter_code
_entity_poly.pdbx_strand_id
1 'polypeptide(L)' 'MTYIIAEPCIDIKDKSCVDVCPVDCIHEAERILVIDPEECIDCGACEPECPVEA' A
#
# COMPACT_ATOMS: atom_id res chain seq x y z
N MET A 1 -8.07 -7.59 9.35
CA MET A 1 -8.71 -7.25 8.06
C MET A 1 -7.72 -6.40 7.30
N THR A 2 -7.06 -7.01 6.32
CA THR A 2 -5.99 -6.40 5.53
C THR A 2 -6.47 -5.19 4.74
N TYR A 3 -5.60 -4.18 4.62
CA TYR A 3 -5.75 -3.07 3.68
C TYR A 3 -5.59 -3.54 2.22
N ILE A 4 -6.30 -2.89 1.30
CA ILE A 4 -6.27 -3.20 -0.13
C ILE A 4 -6.03 -1.90 -0.88
N ILE A 5 -5.06 -1.90 -1.79
CA ILE A 5 -4.79 -0.78 -2.70
C ILE A 5 -5.72 -0.91 -3.91
N ALA A 6 -6.51 0.12 -4.18
CA ALA A 6 -7.49 0.16 -5.26
C ALA A 6 -6.96 0.85 -6.53
N GLU A 7 -7.86 1.09 -7.50
CA GLU A 7 -7.54 1.66 -8.81
C GLU A 7 -6.76 2.99 -8.81
N PRO A 8 -6.87 3.90 -7.82
CA PRO A 8 -6.16 5.18 -7.87
C PRO A 8 -4.63 5.03 -7.87
N CYS A 9 -4.09 3.90 -7.42
CA CYS A 9 -2.64 3.66 -7.42
C CYS A 9 -2.09 3.29 -8.81
N ILE A 10 -2.94 2.96 -9.79
CA ILE A 10 -2.52 2.49 -11.12
C ILE A 10 -1.72 3.57 -11.85
N ASP A 11 -0.52 3.21 -12.33
CA ASP A 11 0.46 4.07 -13.03
C ASP A 11 1.01 5.28 -12.24
N ILE A 12 0.59 5.47 -10.98
CA ILE A 12 1.11 6.52 -10.09
C ILE A 12 2.28 5.98 -9.28
N LYS A 13 2.07 4.88 -8.54
CA LYS A 13 3.09 4.18 -7.76
C LYS A 13 3.98 5.13 -6.94
N ASP A 14 3.36 6.01 -6.16
CA ASP A 14 4.01 7.06 -5.36
C ASP A 14 5.00 6.51 -4.31
N LYS A 15 4.74 5.31 -3.78
CA LYS A 15 5.57 4.58 -2.80
C LYS A 15 5.65 5.18 -1.39
N SER A 16 5.01 6.31 -1.07
CA SER A 16 4.98 6.83 0.31
C SER A 16 4.40 5.84 1.32
N CYS A 17 3.44 4.99 0.91
CA CYS A 17 2.90 3.94 1.77
C CYS A 17 3.91 2.85 2.16
N VAL A 18 4.97 2.65 1.36
CA VAL A 18 6.03 1.66 1.63
C VAL A 18 6.92 2.13 2.78
N ASP A 19 7.30 3.41 2.78
CA ASP A 19 8.24 3.98 3.77
C ASP A 19 7.69 3.96 5.21
N VAL A 20 6.36 3.92 5.36
CA VAL A 20 5.68 3.89 6.66
C VAL A 20 5.22 2.51 7.09
N CYS A 21 5.35 1.50 6.22
CA CYS A 21 4.91 0.14 6.54
C CYS A 21 5.90 -0.49 7.54
N PRO A 22 5.49 -0.83 8.77
CA PRO A 22 6.40 -1.35 9.80
C PRO A 22 6.89 -2.79 9.54
N VAL A 23 6.25 -3.48 8.60
CA VAL A 23 6.50 -4.89 8.27
C VAL A 23 6.88 -5.08 6.79
N ASP A 24 7.06 -4.00 6.04
CA ASP A 24 7.44 -4.01 4.61
C ASP A 24 6.56 -4.90 3.71
N CYS A 25 5.28 -5.08 4.06
CA CYS A 25 4.35 -5.98 3.35
C CYS A 25 3.77 -5.42 2.03
N ILE A 26 4.37 -4.37 1.45
CA ILE A 26 3.87 -3.72 0.23
C ILE A 26 4.84 -4.01 -0.92
N HIS A 27 4.33 -4.62 -1.98
CA HIS A 27 5.12 -5.08 -3.12
C HIS A 27 4.75 -4.34 -4.40
N GLU A 28 5.75 -4.16 -5.27
CA GLU A 28 5.56 -3.51 -6.57
C GLU A 28 5.15 -4.54 -7.62
N ALA A 29 3.92 -4.42 -8.12
CA ALA A 29 3.45 -5.14 -9.31
C ALA A 29 3.63 -4.28 -10.57
N GLU A 30 3.16 -4.76 -11.73
CA GLU A 30 3.41 -4.15 -13.03
C GLU A 30 2.95 -2.68 -13.08
N ARG A 31 1.69 -2.42 -12.74
CA ARG A 31 1.09 -1.08 -12.80
C ARG A 31 0.57 -0.56 -11.46
N ILE A 32 0.66 -1.35 -10.39
CA ILE A 32 0.06 -1.04 -9.09
C ILE A 32 0.97 -1.53 -7.95
N LEU A 33 0.82 -0.96 -6.76
CA LEU A 33 1.37 -1.53 -5.53
C LEU A 33 0.35 -2.51 -4.92
N VAL A 34 0.82 -3.59 -4.31
CA VAL A 34 -0.03 -4.64 -3.75
C VAL A 34 0.39 -4.91 -2.31
N ILE A 35 -0.57 -5.00 -1.40
CA ILE A 35 -0.35 -5.36 0.01
C ILE A 35 -0.48 -6.88 0.14
N ASP A 36 0.49 -7.52 0.79
CA ASP A 36 0.41 -8.93 1.15
C ASP A 36 -0.52 -9.12 2.37
N PRO A 37 -1.64 -9.86 2.24
CA PRO A 37 -2.56 -10.08 3.33
C PRO A 37 -2.06 -11.00 4.44
N GLU A 38 -1.04 -11.82 4.19
CA GLU A 38 -0.46 -12.70 5.21
C GLU A 38 0.52 -11.95 6.12
N GLU A 39 1.17 -10.91 5.61
CA GLU A 39 2.15 -10.11 6.37
C GLU A 39 1.56 -8.83 6.97
N CYS A 40 0.46 -8.31 6.40
CA CYS A 40 -0.18 -7.10 6.91
C CYS A 40 -0.73 -7.30 8.34
N ILE A 41 -0.36 -6.37 9.24
CA ILE A 41 -0.77 -6.37 10.65
C ILE A 41 -1.90 -5.36 10.97
N ASP A 42 -2.57 -4.83 9.95
CA ASP A 42 -3.69 -3.88 10.09
C ASP A 42 -3.36 -2.61 10.88
N CYS A 43 -2.12 -2.09 10.74
CA CYS A 43 -1.67 -0.92 11.49
C CYS A 43 -2.28 0.43 11.01
N GLY A 44 -2.74 0.51 9.77
CA GLY A 44 -3.35 1.71 9.18
C GLY A 44 -2.40 2.87 8.88
N ALA A 45 -1.09 2.69 9.01
CA ALA A 45 -0.11 3.76 8.74
C ALA A 45 -0.07 4.17 7.26
N CYS A 46 -0.39 3.26 6.33
CA CYS A 46 -0.34 3.50 4.89
C CYS A 46 -1.47 4.39 4.34
N GLU A 47 -2.64 4.40 4.98
CA GLU A 47 -3.84 5.10 4.52
C GLU A 47 -3.67 6.64 4.44
N PRO A 48 -3.24 7.34 5.51
CA PRO A 48 -3.11 8.80 5.47
C PRO A 48 -1.93 9.28 4.59
N GLU A 49 -0.98 8.40 4.27
CA GLU A 49 0.21 8.74 3.49
C GLU A 49 -0.02 8.59 1.97
N CYS A 50 -1.11 7.92 1.55
CA CYS A 50 -1.39 7.77 0.13
C CYS A 50 -1.97 9.09 -0.42
N PRO A 51 -1.26 9.80 -1.32
CA PRO A 51 -1.72 11.12 -1.81
C PRO A 51 -2.96 11.05 -2.72
N VAL A 52 -3.33 9.85 -3.14
CA VAL A 52 -4.44 9.59 -4.06
C VAL A 52 -5.55 8.76 -3.44
N GLU A 53 -5.49 8.52 -2.12
CA GLU A 53 -6.50 7.79 -1.35
C GLU A 53 -6.88 6.45 -2.04
N ALA A 54 -5.86 5.65 -2.36
CA ALA A 54 -5.98 4.37 -3.06
C ALA A 54 -6.31 3.20 -2.13
#